data_AF-A0AAD0R0B0-F1
#
_entry.id   AF-A0AAD0R0B0-F1
#
_cell.length_a   1.000
_cell.length_b   1.000
_cell.length_c   1.000
_cell.angle_alpha   90.00
_cell.angle_beta   90.00
_cell.angle_gamma   90.00
#
_symmetry.space_group_name_H-M   'P 1'
#
loop_
_entity.id
_entity.type
_entity.pdbx_description
1 polymer ?
#
loop_
_entity_poly.entity_id
_entity_poly.type
_entity_poly.pdbx_seq_one_letter_code
_entity_poly.pdbx_strand_id
1 'polypeptide(L)'
;MPAAQAFELSDGREDWTVRFDNTLKFSYGQRVEGQNAKIANAANYNDGDHNFGVGSAVTQRVDLLTELDVLFQRKMGFRVSAASWYDHAYDHVGSNSNPFPGQEGNVGNLVAARQAGAIAPGDSLNGRTAQRHGLSRYSDRYYNGPSGEILDAFVFYSTEVGEESMFSAKLGRHNLFWGETLFNAANGINYGQSGLDLAKLYNVPGTETKELFLPRSQLSLSYTVNPELTLGAQYFLEFRNTRLPEGGTYMGGYDMFGEGGDVFWLPVPTALDGAGAFYATSRGHDLKPHSTGDFGLMARWSPAWLDGSLGFYYRKTTYNTYKLTYALDPKQLTTANHLAPDFVRWEKHRVWVVEGTLKSSARHIYHKRRMYLDEDSWIALASDQYDARGKLYRGSFAFLSQSYDKNIPDVTPFMIYDLIGGSYNINGVTGAYGGIHYTDTLSKAQWAPDALAGAGIR
;
A
#
# COMPACT_ATOMS: atom_id res chain seq x y z
N MET A 1 17.88 21.43 -7.05
CA MET A 1 18.23 20.69 -8.28
C MET A 1 19.25 19.63 -7.88
N PRO A 2 19.02 18.34 -8.18
CA PRO A 2 20.00 17.30 -7.89
C PRO A 2 21.29 17.56 -8.67
N ALA A 3 22.44 17.28 -8.07
CA ALA A 3 23.73 17.26 -8.76
C ALA A 3 24.07 15.79 -9.06
N ALA A 4 24.27 15.47 -10.33
CA ALA A 4 24.65 14.13 -10.78
C ALA A 4 26.06 14.15 -11.37
N GLN A 5 26.90 13.20 -10.98
CA GLN A 5 28.19 12.92 -11.60
C GLN A 5 28.19 11.48 -12.11
N ALA A 6 28.51 11.33 -13.39
CA ALA A 6 28.57 10.04 -14.08
C ALA A 6 29.93 9.92 -14.75
N PHE A 7 30.55 8.74 -14.69
CA PHE A 7 31.66 8.39 -15.56
C PHE A 7 31.47 7.00 -16.14
N GLU A 8 31.87 6.86 -17.40
CA GLU A 8 31.86 5.60 -18.14
C GLU A 8 33.29 5.22 -18.49
N LEU A 9 33.69 4.00 -18.15
CA LEU A 9 34.96 3.41 -18.55
C LEU A 9 34.68 2.25 -19.50
N SER A 10 35.31 2.30 -20.68
CA SER A 10 35.34 1.19 -21.63
C SER A 10 36.78 0.89 -21.99
N ASP A 11 37.11 -0.39 -22.19
CA ASP A 11 38.44 -0.84 -22.60
C ASP A 11 38.73 -0.64 -24.10
N GLY A 12 37.81 0.00 -24.82
CA GLY A 12 37.91 0.27 -26.25
C GLY A 12 37.73 -0.97 -27.14
N ARG A 13 37.46 -2.15 -26.54
CA ARG A 13 37.26 -3.43 -27.24
C ARG A 13 35.82 -3.95 -27.14
N GLU A 14 34.91 -3.17 -26.57
CA GLU A 14 33.51 -3.51 -26.27
C GLU A 14 33.33 -4.69 -25.29
N ASP A 15 34.41 -5.23 -24.72
CA ASP A 15 34.32 -6.36 -23.78
C ASP A 15 33.74 -5.91 -22.44
N TRP A 16 34.10 -4.70 -21.96
CA TRP A 16 33.57 -4.17 -20.71
C TRP A 16 33.04 -2.74 -20.84
N THR A 17 31.91 -2.50 -20.18
CA THR A 17 31.37 -1.16 -19.91
C THR A 17 31.12 -1.04 -18.42
N VAL A 18 31.75 -0.06 -17.77
CA VAL A 18 31.53 0.25 -16.35
C VAL A 18 30.95 1.65 -16.25
N ARG A 19 29.78 1.76 -15.62
CA ARG A 19 29.14 3.04 -15.28
C ARG A 19 29.09 3.20 -13.78
N PHE A 20 29.53 4.35 -13.30
CA PHE A 20 29.41 4.73 -11.90
C PHE A 20 28.78 6.12 -11.80
N ASP A 21 27.64 6.18 -11.12
CA ASP A 21 26.83 7.38 -10.98
C ASP A 21 26.68 7.74 -9.50
N ASN A 22 26.82 9.03 -9.18
CA ASN A 22 26.44 9.57 -7.88
C ASN A 22 25.46 10.72 -8.07
N THR A 23 24.35 10.63 -7.37
CA THR A 23 23.32 11.69 -7.32
C THR A 23 23.23 12.20 -5.90
N LEU A 24 23.64 13.45 -5.71
CA LEU A 24 23.50 14.17 -4.45
C LEU A 24 22.25 15.06 -4.50
N LYS A 25 21.42 14.95 -3.47
CA LYS A 25 20.19 15.73 -3.32
C LYS A 25 20.12 16.35 -1.94
N PHE A 26 19.72 17.61 -1.91
CA PHE A 26 19.30 18.30 -0.70
C PHE A 26 17.83 18.66 -0.81
N SER A 27 17.04 18.26 0.18
CA SER A 27 15.61 18.52 0.27
C SER A 27 15.30 19.30 1.53
N TYR A 28 14.51 20.37 1.40
CA TYR A 28 14.03 21.17 2.51
C TYR A 28 12.50 21.29 2.44
N GLY A 29 11.85 21.06 3.57
CA GLY A 29 10.42 21.23 3.74
C GLY A 29 10.15 21.85 5.10
N GLN A 30 9.16 22.72 5.17
CA GLN A 30 8.81 23.48 6.37
C GLN A 30 7.32 23.34 6.66
N ARG A 31 6.99 23.21 7.95
CA ARG A 31 5.60 23.27 8.40
C ARG A 31 5.09 24.71 8.34
N VAL A 32 3.99 24.94 7.62
CA VAL A 32 3.42 26.29 7.43
C VAL A 32 2.14 26.54 8.23
N GLU A 33 1.46 25.48 8.69
CA GLU A 33 0.23 25.57 9.47
C GLU A 33 0.43 25.15 10.92
N GLY A 34 -0.37 25.73 11.81
CA GLY A 34 -0.42 25.39 13.23
C GLY A 34 -0.81 23.94 13.50
N GLN A 35 -0.64 23.53 14.75
CA GLN A 35 -1.14 22.26 15.25
C GLN A 35 -2.66 22.17 15.11
N ASN A 36 -3.14 21.01 14.71
CA ASN A 36 -4.57 20.76 14.63
C ASN A 36 -5.04 20.21 15.98
N ALA A 37 -5.83 20.99 16.72
CA ALA A 37 -6.31 20.61 18.04
C ALA A 37 -7.08 19.26 18.08
N LYS A 38 -7.67 18.80 16.97
CA LYS A 38 -8.31 17.47 16.92
C LYS A 38 -7.29 16.33 16.86
N ILE A 39 -6.13 16.56 16.23
CA ILE A 39 -5.04 15.59 16.11
C ILE A 39 -4.18 15.64 17.37
N ALA A 40 -3.73 16.82 17.78
CA ALA A 40 -2.90 17.03 18.97
C ALA A 40 -3.50 16.46 20.26
N ASN A 41 -4.82 16.45 20.39
CA ASN A 41 -5.54 15.95 21.58
C ASN A 41 -5.96 14.46 21.46
N ALA A 42 -5.68 13.79 20.35
CA ALA A 42 -6.03 12.39 20.14
C ALA A 42 -4.86 11.48 20.50
N ALA A 43 -5.02 10.67 21.56
CA ALA A 43 -4.02 9.67 21.92
C ALA A 43 -3.80 8.69 20.75
N ASN A 44 -2.53 8.38 20.45
CA ASN A 44 -2.05 7.54 19.34
C ASN A 44 -2.02 8.17 17.94
N TYR A 45 -2.22 9.49 17.80
CA TYR A 45 -2.19 10.19 16.52
C TYR A 45 -1.38 11.49 16.56
N ASN A 46 -0.84 11.84 17.72
CA ASN A 46 -0.52 13.22 18.06
C ASN A 46 0.98 13.52 18.00
N ASP A 47 1.85 12.51 17.95
CA ASP A 47 3.30 12.76 17.97
C ASP A 47 3.74 13.58 16.75
N GLY A 48 3.24 13.26 15.55
CA GLY A 48 3.57 14.02 14.33
C GLY A 48 3.16 15.49 14.40
N ASP A 49 2.05 15.80 15.10
CA ASP A 49 1.58 17.18 15.28
C ASP A 49 2.38 17.91 16.39
N HIS A 50 2.72 17.20 17.47
CA HIS A 50 3.46 17.73 18.62
C HIS A 50 4.97 17.88 18.40
N ASN A 51 5.55 17.10 17.49
CA ASN A 51 6.99 17.08 17.22
C ASN A 51 7.45 18.23 16.32
N PHE A 52 6.55 18.85 15.57
CA PHE A 52 6.88 19.89 14.59
C PHE A 52 6.04 21.15 14.80
N GLY A 53 6.69 22.29 15.02
CA GLY A 53 6.03 23.59 15.20
C GLY A 53 5.88 24.37 13.90
N VAL A 54 5.05 25.41 13.89
CA VAL A 54 4.99 26.33 12.72
C VAL A 54 6.37 26.93 12.46
N GLY A 55 6.82 26.86 11.21
CA GLY A 55 8.12 27.33 10.80
C GLY A 55 9.27 26.35 11.06
N SER A 56 9.05 25.21 11.72
CA SER A 56 10.09 24.19 11.86
C SER A 56 10.30 23.44 10.54
N ALA A 57 11.52 22.98 10.30
CA ALA A 57 11.79 22.04 9.22
C ALA A 57 11.06 20.71 9.52
N VAL A 58 10.41 20.15 8.50
CA VAL A 58 9.82 18.79 8.52
C VAL A 58 10.65 17.81 7.70
N THR A 59 11.54 18.35 6.87
CA THR A 59 12.68 17.66 6.27
C THR A 59 13.77 18.70 5.99
N GLN A 60 15.00 18.35 6.32
CA GLN A 60 16.23 19.06 6.00
C GLN A 60 17.27 18.00 5.70
N ARG A 61 17.05 17.34 4.57
CA ARG A 61 17.64 16.05 4.23
C ARG A 61 18.70 16.16 3.16
N VAL A 62 19.80 15.45 3.37
CA VAL A 62 20.77 15.14 2.33
C VAL A 62 20.60 13.66 1.97
N ASP A 63 20.38 13.37 0.68
CA ASP A 63 20.42 12.02 0.12
C ASP A 63 21.62 11.90 -0.83
N LEU A 64 22.33 10.78 -0.78
CA LEU A 64 23.31 10.35 -1.75
C LEU A 64 22.90 8.98 -2.29
N LEU A 65 22.63 8.93 -3.59
CA LEU A 65 22.41 7.69 -4.33
C LEU A 65 23.66 7.38 -5.15
N THR A 66 24.24 6.20 -4.92
CA THR A 66 25.38 5.68 -5.67
C THR A 66 24.95 4.46 -6.48
N GLU A 67 25.26 4.43 -7.76
CA GLU A 67 24.92 3.35 -8.69
C GLU A 67 26.18 2.87 -9.41
N LEU A 68 26.42 1.56 -9.44
CA LEU A 68 27.48 0.90 -10.18
C LEU A 68 26.85 -0.15 -11.10
N ASP A 69 27.04 0.01 -12.41
CA ASP A 69 26.68 -0.97 -13.40
C ASP A 69 27.94 -1.47 -14.11
N VAL A 70 28.13 -2.78 -14.17
CA VAL A 70 29.22 -3.42 -14.91
C VAL A 70 28.61 -4.37 -15.92
N LEU A 71 28.88 -4.13 -17.20
CA LEU A 71 28.47 -4.98 -18.31
C LEU A 71 29.71 -5.64 -18.93
N PHE A 72 29.60 -6.92 -19.21
CA PHE A 72 30.56 -7.73 -19.94
C PHE A 72 29.93 -8.26 -21.23
N GLN A 73 30.55 -7.95 -22.36
CA GLN A 73 30.18 -8.37 -23.71
C GLN A 73 28.70 -8.10 -24.06
N ARG A 74 28.10 -7.08 -23.42
CA ARG A 74 26.66 -6.76 -23.49
C ARG A 74 25.70 -7.92 -23.12
N LYS A 75 26.23 -9.02 -22.60
CA LYS A 75 25.47 -10.25 -22.29
C LYS A 75 25.31 -10.48 -20.81
N MET A 76 26.31 -10.16 -20.00
CA MET A 76 26.26 -10.44 -18.56
C MET A 76 26.85 -9.30 -17.76
N GLY A 77 26.58 -9.29 -16.47
CA GLY A 77 27.06 -8.20 -15.64
C GLY A 77 26.43 -8.19 -14.27
N PHE A 78 26.68 -7.11 -13.55
CA PHE A 78 26.05 -6.86 -12.26
C PHE A 78 25.72 -5.39 -12.09
N ARG A 79 24.73 -5.14 -11.23
CA ARG A 79 24.35 -3.80 -10.77
C ARG A 79 24.30 -3.79 -9.26
N VAL A 80 24.87 -2.75 -8.68
CA VAL A 80 24.73 -2.43 -7.26
C VAL A 80 24.31 -0.97 -7.14
N SER A 81 23.26 -0.70 -6.38
CA SER A 81 22.87 0.66 -6.01
C SER A 81 22.66 0.78 -4.51
N ALA A 82 23.11 1.90 -3.94
CA ALA A 82 23.01 2.18 -2.51
C ALA A 82 22.50 3.60 -2.30
N ALA A 83 21.51 3.73 -1.43
CA ALA A 83 21.02 5.01 -0.94
C ALA A 83 21.57 5.26 0.45
N SER A 84 22.04 6.47 0.71
CA SER A 84 22.46 6.95 2.03
C SER A 84 21.90 8.32 2.29
N TRP A 85 21.62 8.64 3.55
CA TRP A 85 20.96 9.88 3.89
C TRP A 85 21.16 10.29 5.34
N TYR A 86 20.86 11.55 5.59
CA TYR A 86 20.71 12.15 6.92
C TYR A 86 19.71 13.31 6.83
N ASP A 87 18.79 13.39 7.79
CA ASP A 87 17.79 14.45 7.88
C ASP A 87 17.86 15.18 9.22
N HIS A 88 18.40 16.40 9.17
CA HIS A 88 18.60 17.23 10.36
C HIS A 88 17.27 17.64 11.03
N ALA A 89 16.15 17.62 10.30
CA ALA A 89 14.84 17.95 10.88
C ALA A 89 14.45 17.00 12.01
N TYR A 90 15.08 15.82 12.09
CA TYR A 90 14.78 14.78 13.06
C TYR A 90 15.81 14.65 14.20
N ASP A 91 16.83 15.49 14.28
CA ASP A 91 17.88 15.44 15.33
C ASP A 91 17.33 15.52 16.76
N HIS A 92 16.25 16.28 16.93
CA HIS A 92 15.69 16.61 18.23
C HIS A 92 14.17 16.44 18.25
N VAL A 93 13.63 15.52 17.43
CA VAL A 93 12.19 15.22 17.47
C VAL A 93 11.85 14.31 18.65
N GLY A 94 10.74 14.62 19.31
CA GLY A 94 10.34 14.03 20.59
C GLY A 94 9.81 15.10 21.52
N SER A 95 8.49 15.32 21.48
CA SER A 95 7.87 16.41 22.22
C SER A 95 7.74 16.07 23.70
N ASN A 96 8.55 16.72 24.55
CA ASN A 96 8.38 16.69 26.02
C ASN A 96 7.05 17.33 26.48
N SER A 97 6.38 18.05 25.58
CA SER A 97 5.03 18.60 25.80
C SER A 97 3.90 17.65 25.39
N ASN A 98 4.19 16.51 24.75
CA ASN A 98 3.15 15.52 24.48
C ASN A 98 2.69 14.90 25.82
N PRO A 99 1.40 14.98 26.20
CA PRO A 99 0.90 14.29 27.38
C PRO A 99 0.87 12.76 27.24
N PHE A 100 1.10 12.22 26.03
CA PHE A 100 1.08 10.80 25.66
C PHE A 100 2.36 10.33 24.92
N PRO A 101 3.58 10.61 25.42
CA PRO A 101 4.79 10.36 24.63
C PRO A 101 5.01 8.85 24.44
N GLY A 102 5.20 8.43 23.19
CA GLY A 102 5.61 7.06 22.84
C GLY A 102 7.09 6.83 23.16
N GLN A 103 7.40 6.28 24.34
CA GLN A 103 8.75 5.80 24.65
C GLN A 103 8.72 4.40 25.28
N GLU A 104 9.78 3.62 25.00
CA GLU A 104 10.11 2.30 25.60
C GLU A 104 10.03 2.29 27.16
N GLY A 105 10.04 3.46 27.80
CA GLY A 105 9.91 3.63 29.26
C GLY A 105 8.49 3.66 29.83
N ASN A 106 7.44 3.76 29.02
CA ASN A 106 6.03 3.86 29.49
C ASN A 106 5.31 2.50 29.61
N VAL A 107 6.02 1.39 29.39
CA VAL A 107 5.49 0.02 29.36
C VAL A 107 4.78 -0.35 30.67
N GLY A 108 3.53 -0.84 30.56
CA GLY A 108 2.83 -1.54 31.64
C GLY A 108 2.28 -0.66 32.77
N ASN A 109 2.23 0.66 32.59
CA ASN A 109 1.70 1.58 33.59
C ASN A 109 0.28 2.05 33.22
N LEU A 110 -0.58 2.19 34.22
CA LEU A 110 -1.79 2.99 34.11
C LEU A 110 -1.38 4.46 34.18
N VAL A 111 -1.65 5.20 33.12
CA VAL A 111 -1.23 6.60 33.01
C VAL A 111 -2.49 7.44 32.90
N ALA A 112 -2.71 8.33 33.87
CA ALA A 112 -3.68 9.41 33.71
C ALA A 112 -3.15 10.36 32.63
N ALA A 113 -4.00 10.83 31.71
CA ALA A 113 -3.61 11.85 30.73
C ALA A 113 -2.92 13.00 31.48
N ARG A 114 -1.61 13.17 31.26
CA ARG A 114 -0.84 14.17 32.02
C ARG A 114 -1.36 15.55 31.66
N GLN A 115 -1.43 16.45 32.63
CA GLN A 115 -1.48 17.88 32.30
C GLN A 115 -0.22 18.20 31.48
N ALA A 116 -0.41 18.76 30.27
CA ALA A 116 0.68 19.18 29.41
C ALA A 116 1.65 20.10 30.17
N GLY A 117 2.95 19.75 30.19
CA GLY A 117 4.01 20.54 30.84
C GLY A 117 4.73 19.91 32.04
N ALA A 118 4.50 18.64 32.38
CA ALA A 118 4.98 18.01 33.62
C ALA A 118 6.24 17.12 33.51
N ILE A 119 7.00 17.18 32.41
CA ILE A 119 8.30 16.48 32.29
C ILE A 119 9.32 17.46 31.71
N ALA A 120 10.32 17.83 32.50
CA ALA A 120 11.50 18.53 32.02
C ALA A 120 12.50 17.54 31.41
N PRO A 121 13.30 17.92 30.40
CA PRO A 121 14.40 17.10 29.92
C PRO A 121 15.32 16.66 31.08
N GLY A 122 15.47 15.34 31.28
CA GLY A 122 16.25 14.76 32.38
C GLY A 122 15.42 14.21 33.55
N ASP A 123 14.11 14.40 33.56
CA ASP A 123 13.24 13.77 34.55
C ASP A 123 13.21 12.24 34.36
N SER A 124 13.31 11.52 35.48
CA SER A 124 13.29 10.06 35.50
C SER A 124 11.90 9.55 35.82
N LEU A 125 11.32 8.78 34.90
CA LEU A 125 10.19 7.92 35.20
C LEU A 125 10.74 6.51 35.44
N ASN A 126 10.60 6.02 36.67
CA ASN A 126 11.06 4.70 37.11
C ASN A 126 12.56 4.41 36.86
N GLY A 127 13.44 5.36 37.18
CA GLY A 127 14.89 5.13 37.21
C GLY A 127 15.57 5.06 35.84
N ARG A 128 14.83 5.33 34.75
CA ARG A 128 15.40 5.49 33.41
C ARG A 128 15.31 6.97 33.01
N THR A 129 16.41 7.51 32.50
CA THR A 129 16.48 8.90 32.02
C THR A 129 15.69 9.01 30.72
N ALA A 130 14.77 9.96 30.62
CA ALA A 130 14.10 10.27 29.35
C ALA A 130 15.17 10.54 28.28
N GLN A 131 15.18 9.73 27.21
CA GLN A 131 16.15 9.92 26.13
C GLN A 131 15.73 11.09 25.25
N ARG A 132 16.73 11.85 24.77
CA ARG A 132 16.57 13.04 23.92
C ARG A 132 15.93 12.75 22.55
N HIS A 133 15.86 11.49 22.13
CA HIS A 133 15.20 11.08 20.89
C HIS A 133 13.85 10.44 21.21
N GLY A 134 12.76 11.07 20.78
CA GLY A 134 11.39 10.58 20.98
C GLY A 134 10.87 9.71 19.85
N LEU A 135 11.73 9.28 18.92
CA LEU A 135 11.40 8.32 17.89
C LEU A 135 11.85 6.91 18.29
N SER A 136 11.12 5.89 17.84
CA SER A 136 11.60 4.51 17.93
C SER A 136 12.88 4.33 17.12
N ARG A 137 13.64 3.26 17.43
CA ARG A 137 14.88 2.95 16.68
C ARG A 137 14.65 2.77 15.19
N TYR A 138 13.46 2.29 14.80
CA TYR A 138 13.09 2.16 13.40
C TYR A 138 12.88 3.53 12.75
N SER A 139 12.03 4.38 13.34
CA SER A 139 11.77 5.73 12.84
C SER A 139 13.06 6.56 12.81
N ASP A 140 13.86 6.51 13.87
CA ASP A 140 15.15 7.23 13.94
C ASP A 140 16.12 6.80 12.83
N ARG A 141 16.26 5.48 12.59
CA ARG A 141 17.10 4.96 11.50
C ARG A 141 16.67 5.45 10.11
N TYR A 142 15.38 5.51 9.82
CA TYR A 142 14.91 5.82 8.46
C TYR A 142 14.65 7.31 8.21
N TYR A 143 14.32 8.06 9.27
CA TYR A 143 14.01 9.48 9.17
C TYR A 143 15.21 10.35 9.56
N ASN A 144 15.84 10.12 10.72
CA ASN A 144 17.00 10.90 11.17
C ASN A 144 18.30 10.51 10.45
N GLY A 145 18.78 9.28 10.67
CA GLY A 145 20.09 8.86 10.20
C GLY A 145 21.26 9.38 11.06
N PRO A 146 22.50 9.45 10.53
CA PRO A 146 22.90 9.01 9.20
C PRO A 146 22.58 7.52 9.00
N SER A 147 22.07 7.18 7.82
CA SER A 147 21.61 5.82 7.49
C SER A 147 21.84 5.52 6.02
N GLY A 148 21.69 4.25 5.67
CA GLY A 148 21.80 3.82 4.29
C GLY A 148 21.35 2.38 4.08
N GLU A 149 21.12 2.04 2.82
CA GLU A 149 20.69 0.73 2.39
C GLU A 149 21.06 0.40 0.95
N ILE A 150 21.21 -0.89 0.67
CA ILE A 150 21.33 -1.41 -0.69
C ILE A 150 19.93 -1.51 -1.30
N LEU A 151 19.75 -0.82 -2.42
CA LEU A 151 18.57 -0.91 -3.27
C LEU A 151 18.78 -2.11 -4.21
N ASP A 152 19.39 -1.93 -5.37
CA ASP A 152 19.68 -3.03 -6.29
C ASP A 152 21.00 -3.73 -5.92
N ALA A 153 21.02 -5.05 -6.02
CA ALA A 153 22.23 -5.86 -5.95
C ALA A 153 21.96 -7.18 -6.66
N PHE A 154 22.24 -7.24 -7.96
CA PHE A 154 21.94 -8.41 -8.77
C PHE A 154 22.98 -8.64 -9.86
N VAL A 155 23.09 -9.91 -10.25
CA VAL A 155 23.77 -10.32 -11.48
C VAL A 155 22.74 -10.62 -12.56
N PHE A 156 23.12 -10.45 -13.82
CA PHE A 156 22.28 -10.79 -14.95
C PHE A 156 23.06 -11.50 -16.05
N TYR A 157 22.33 -12.28 -16.84
CA TYR A 157 22.82 -12.93 -18.05
C TYR A 157 21.74 -12.89 -19.12
N SER A 158 22.12 -12.56 -20.34
CA SER A 158 21.29 -12.54 -21.53
C SER A 158 22.03 -13.21 -22.68
N THR A 159 21.32 -14.03 -23.46
CA THR A 159 21.87 -14.64 -24.67
C THR A 159 20.81 -14.80 -25.73
N GLU A 160 21.22 -14.68 -26.98
CA GLU A 160 20.44 -15.13 -28.13
C GLU A 160 20.35 -16.66 -28.11
N VAL A 161 19.21 -17.18 -28.54
CA VAL A 161 18.93 -18.61 -28.71
C VAL A 161 18.37 -18.79 -30.12
N GLY A 162 19.24 -19.06 -31.09
CA GLY A 162 18.86 -18.99 -32.52
C GLY A 162 18.77 -17.54 -33.01
N GLU A 163 18.00 -17.31 -34.07
CA GLU A 163 17.96 -16.01 -34.76
C GLU A 163 16.92 -15.04 -34.17
N GLU A 164 15.83 -15.54 -33.59
CA GLU A 164 14.67 -14.73 -33.18
C GLU A 164 14.36 -14.79 -31.67
N SER A 165 15.05 -15.65 -30.92
CA SER A 165 14.78 -15.86 -29.50
C SER A 165 15.86 -15.24 -28.61
N MET A 166 15.45 -14.74 -27.46
CA MET A 166 16.36 -14.17 -26.46
C MET A 166 16.00 -14.67 -25.07
N PHE A 167 16.98 -15.24 -24.38
CA PHE A 167 16.86 -15.61 -22.98
C PHE A 167 17.55 -14.57 -22.10
N SER A 168 16.91 -14.20 -20.99
CA SER A 168 17.46 -13.34 -19.96
C SER A 168 17.13 -13.88 -18.58
N ALA A 169 18.11 -13.84 -17.68
CA ALA A 169 17.97 -14.21 -16.28
C ALA A 169 18.62 -13.16 -15.37
N LYS A 170 18.00 -12.89 -14.23
CA LYS A 170 18.56 -12.05 -13.16
C LYS A 170 18.43 -12.76 -11.82
N LEU A 171 19.48 -12.71 -11.02
CA LEU A 171 19.49 -13.23 -9.65
C LEU A 171 20.02 -12.17 -8.70
N GLY A 172 19.26 -11.93 -7.63
CA GLY A 172 19.61 -10.97 -6.59
C GLY A 172 18.49 -9.96 -6.37
N ARG A 173 18.79 -8.87 -5.67
CA ARG A 173 17.83 -7.83 -5.33
C ARG A 173 17.63 -6.88 -6.50
N HIS A 174 16.44 -6.89 -7.10
CA HIS A 174 16.09 -6.02 -8.23
C HIS A 174 14.58 -5.77 -8.28
N ASN A 175 14.14 -4.86 -9.16
CA ASN A 175 12.73 -4.66 -9.48
C ASN A 175 12.40 -5.25 -10.86
N LEU A 176 11.19 -5.82 -10.98
CA LEU A 176 10.62 -6.29 -12.23
C LEU A 176 9.11 -6.12 -12.16
N PHE A 177 8.54 -5.43 -13.15
CA PHE A 177 7.11 -5.16 -13.22
C PHE A 177 6.52 -5.72 -14.51
N TRP A 178 5.40 -6.41 -14.36
CA TRP A 178 4.60 -6.95 -15.45
C TRP A 178 3.29 -6.17 -15.46
N GLY A 179 3.10 -5.32 -16.48
CA GLY A 179 1.90 -4.51 -16.66
C GLY A 179 1.96 -3.12 -16.03
N GLU A 180 1.08 -2.25 -16.51
CA GLU A 180 0.96 -0.85 -16.11
C GLU A 180 -0.46 -0.58 -15.62
N THR A 181 -0.61 0.24 -14.59
CA THR A 181 -1.90 0.78 -14.15
C THR A 181 -1.76 2.29 -14.02
N LEU A 182 -2.68 3.03 -14.65
CA LEU A 182 -2.69 4.48 -14.66
C LEU A 182 -3.37 5.09 -13.43
N PHE A 183 -4.10 4.30 -12.62
CA PHE A 183 -5.04 4.84 -11.63
C PHE A 183 -4.79 4.40 -10.19
N ASN A 184 -4.14 3.25 -9.93
CA ASN A 184 -3.84 2.81 -8.56
C ASN A 184 -2.74 1.75 -8.50
N ALA A 185 -1.63 2.06 -7.83
CA ALA A 185 -0.50 1.14 -7.62
C ALA A 185 -0.85 -0.13 -6.82
N ALA A 186 -2.00 -0.15 -6.13
CA ALA A 186 -2.45 -1.27 -5.31
C ALA A 186 -3.22 -2.38 -6.09
N ASN A 187 -3.63 -2.13 -7.34
CA ASN A 187 -4.57 -3.01 -8.04
C ASN A 187 -4.13 -3.42 -9.46
N GLY A 188 -2.87 -3.16 -9.84
CA GLY A 188 -2.30 -3.57 -11.13
C GLY A 188 -1.71 -4.98 -11.11
N ILE A 189 -1.39 -5.54 -12.29
CA ILE A 189 -0.67 -6.83 -12.41
C ILE A 189 0.68 -6.78 -11.65
N ASN A 190 1.26 -5.58 -11.60
CA ASN A 190 2.49 -5.22 -10.91
C ASN A 190 2.37 -5.10 -9.38
N TYR A 191 1.15 -5.17 -8.84
CA TYR A 191 0.91 -5.14 -7.40
C TYR A 191 1.66 -6.28 -6.71
N GLY A 192 2.38 -5.96 -5.63
CA GLY A 192 3.19 -6.93 -4.90
C GLY A 192 4.34 -7.53 -5.71
N GLN A 193 4.83 -6.87 -6.77
CA GLN A 193 6.14 -7.22 -7.38
C GLN A 193 7.31 -6.44 -6.77
N SER A 194 7.03 -5.35 -6.06
CA SER A 194 7.99 -4.59 -5.26
C SER A 194 7.29 -3.92 -4.08
N GLY A 195 8.01 -3.67 -3.00
CA GLY A 195 7.56 -2.76 -1.95
C GLY A 195 7.75 -1.30 -2.38
N LEU A 196 7.06 -0.38 -1.73
CA LEU A 196 7.25 1.06 -1.97
C LEU A 196 7.75 1.76 -0.71
N ASP A 197 8.56 2.80 -0.88
CA ASP A 197 8.93 3.73 0.19
C ASP A 197 7.96 4.91 0.21
N LEU A 198 6.75 4.68 0.74
CA LEU A 198 5.75 5.74 0.84
C LEU A 198 6.14 6.78 1.89
N ALA A 199 6.85 6.36 2.94
CA ALA A 199 7.48 7.26 3.90
C ALA A 199 8.32 8.34 3.21
N LYS A 200 9.22 7.93 2.29
CA LYS A 200 10.04 8.86 1.51
C LYS A 200 9.20 9.66 0.51
N LEU A 201 8.24 9.03 -0.17
CA LEU A 201 7.34 9.72 -1.12
C LEU A 201 6.60 10.91 -0.48
N TYR A 202 6.09 10.74 0.74
CA TYR A 202 5.33 11.80 1.43
C TYR A 202 6.22 12.87 2.07
N ASN A 203 7.40 12.49 2.58
CA ASN A 203 8.22 13.41 3.38
C ASN A 203 9.34 14.12 2.63
N VAL A 204 9.80 13.58 1.49
CA VAL A 204 10.98 14.08 0.79
C VAL A 204 10.59 14.63 -0.58
N PRO A 205 10.45 15.97 -0.71
CA PRO A 205 10.17 16.61 -1.99
C PRO A 205 11.25 16.29 -3.04
N GLY A 206 10.82 16.16 -4.30
CA GLY A 206 11.72 15.89 -5.42
C GLY A 206 12.33 14.49 -5.40
N THR A 207 11.66 13.52 -4.77
CA THR A 207 12.07 12.11 -4.84
C THR A 207 11.79 11.51 -6.21
N GLU A 208 12.80 10.86 -6.78
CA GLU A 208 12.65 10.16 -8.06
C GLU A 208 11.98 8.81 -7.88
N THR A 209 11.18 8.39 -8.86
CA THR A 209 10.46 7.11 -8.82
C THR A 209 11.37 5.91 -8.53
N LYS A 210 12.60 5.93 -9.05
CA LYS A 210 13.59 4.85 -8.83
C LYS A 210 14.02 4.71 -7.36
N GLU A 211 13.97 5.80 -6.58
CA GLU A 211 14.27 5.80 -5.14
C GLU A 211 13.11 5.29 -4.29
N LEU A 212 11.90 5.21 -4.85
CA LEU A 212 10.69 4.81 -4.13
C LEU A 212 10.46 3.31 -4.18
N PHE A 213 11.11 2.58 -5.08
CA PHE A 213 10.94 1.14 -5.15
C PHE A 213 11.88 0.44 -4.17
N LEU A 214 11.33 -0.51 -3.43
CA LEU A 214 12.05 -1.34 -2.49
C LEU A 214 12.27 -2.72 -3.10
N PRO A 215 13.36 -2.91 -3.85
CA PRO A 215 13.63 -4.17 -4.53
C PRO A 215 13.79 -5.31 -3.52
N ARG A 216 13.41 -6.50 -3.99
CA ARG A 216 13.44 -7.75 -3.23
C ARG A 216 14.41 -8.72 -3.90
N SER A 217 15.10 -9.51 -3.09
CA SER A 217 15.90 -10.63 -3.59
C SER A 217 15.00 -11.61 -4.32
N GLN A 218 15.34 -11.91 -5.58
CA GLN A 218 14.51 -12.75 -6.44
C GLN A 218 15.33 -13.37 -7.59
N LEU A 219 14.78 -14.42 -8.16
CA LEU A 219 15.15 -14.93 -9.49
C LEU A 219 14.10 -14.46 -10.49
N SER A 220 14.51 -13.81 -11.56
CA SER A 220 13.63 -13.54 -12.70
C SER A 220 14.20 -14.12 -13.99
N LEU A 221 13.31 -14.67 -14.80
CA LEU A 221 13.60 -15.26 -16.10
C LEU A 221 12.68 -14.61 -17.14
N SER A 222 13.22 -14.32 -18.31
CA SER A 222 12.46 -13.88 -19.48
C SER A 222 12.98 -14.61 -20.70
N TYR A 223 12.07 -15.15 -21.51
CA TYR A 223 12.37 -15.82 -22.75
C TYR A 223 11.48 -15.27 -23.85
N THR A 224 12.03 -14.40 -24.68
CA THR A 224 11.42 -14.01 -25.95
C THR A 224 11.55 -15.20 -26.89
N VAL A 225 10.43 -15.84 -27.20
CA VAL A 225 10.37 -17.02 -28.07
C VAL A 225 10.57 -16.58 -29.52
N ASN A 226 9.91 -15.50 -29.91
CA ASN A 226 9.98 -14.85 -31.22
C ASN A 226 9.49 -13.39 -31.07
N PRO A 227 9.45 -12.58 -32.15
CA PRO A 227 9.04 -11.17 -32.06
C PRO A 227 7.64 -10.94 -31.47
N GLU A 228 6.77 -11.95 -31.47
CA GLU A 228 5.40 -11.83 -30.97
C GLU A 228 5.23 -12.35 -29.54
N LEU A 229 5.95 -13.41 -29.15
CA LEU A 229 5.71 -14.15 -27.90
C LEU A 229 6.90 -14.04 -26.94
N THR A 230 6.62 -13.58 -25.72
CA THR A 230 7.57 -13.56 -24.60
C THR A 230 6.97 -14.29 -23.41
N LEU A 231 7.77 -15.16 -22.80
CA LEU A 231 7.47 -15.84 -21.56
C LEU A 231 8.33 -15.25 -20.43
N GLY A 232 7.85 -15.34 -19.20
CA GLY A 232 8.65 -14.96 -18.05
C GLY A 232 8.22 -15.65 -16.77
N ALA A 233 9.17 -15.72 -15.85
CA ALA A 233 8.98 -16.29 -14.52
C ALA A 233 9.67 -15.40 -13.49
N GLN A 234 9.12 -15.38 -12.29
CA GLN A 234 9.61 -14.61 -11.17
C GLN A 234 9.43 -15.43 -9.89
N TYR A 235 10.47 -15.53 -9.08
CA TYR A 235 10.42 -16.20 -7.78
C TYR A 235 11.10 -15.32 -6.73
N PHE A 236 10.36 -14.90 -5.72
CA PHE A 236 10.89 -14.07 -4.64
C PHE A 236 11.54 -14.93 -3.55
N LEU A 237 12.72 -14.48 -3.11
CA LEU A 237 13.55 -15.09 -2.07
C LEU A 237 13.50 -14.28 -0.76
N GLU A 238 12.76 -13.18 -0.75
CA GLU A 238 12.70 -12.20 0.33
C GLU A 238 11.31 -11.60 0.39
N PHE A 239 10.74 -11.54 1.60
CA PHE A 239 9.60 -10.67 1.89
C PHE A 239 10.11 -9.27 2.24
N ARG A 240 9.50 -8.25 1.65
CA ARG A 240 9.75 -6.85 1.98
C ARG A 240 8.44 -6.08 1.91
N ASN A 241 8.08 -5.42 3.00
CA ASN A 241 6.90 -4.57 3.08
C ASN A 241 7.14 -3.21 2.42
N THR A 242 6.04 -2.59 2.01
CA THR A 242 5.99 -1.16 1.77
C THR A 242 6.23 -0.41 3.08
N ARG A 243 7.12 0.58 3.06
CA ARG A 243 7.35 1.49 4.19
C ARG A 243 6.28 2.57 4.18
N LEU A 244 5.60 2.72 5.30
CA LEU A 244 4.60 3.77 5.53
C LEU A 244 5.20 4.90 6.36
N PRO A 245 4.61 6.11 6.32
CA PRO A 245 4.91 7.14 7.31
C PRO A 245 4.79 6.59 8.73
N GLU A 246 5.84 6.71 9.53
CA GLU A 246 5.94 6.06 10.83
C GLU A 246 5.51 7.00 11.97
N GLY A 247 5.09 6.42 13.08
CA GLY A 247 4.76 7.16 14.31
C GLY A 247 5.86 8.12 14.73
N GLY A 248 5.47 9.31 15.16
CA GLY A 248 6.37 10.40 15.55
C GLY A 248 6.97 11.23 14.41
N THR A 249 6.77 10.83 13.16
CA THR A 249 7.26 11.57 11.99
C THR A 249 6.20 12.55 11.48
N TYR A 250 6.60 13.56 10.69
CA TYR A 250 5.67 14.63 10.31
C TYR A 250 4.45 14.14 9.52
N MET A 251 4.65 13.18 8.60
CA MET A 251 3.56 12.55 7.84
C MET A 251 3.01 11.28 8.52
N GLY A 252 3.48 10.95 9.74
CA GLY A 252 3.03 9.82 10.53
C GLY A 252 1.60 10.03 11.00
N GLY A 253 0.65 9.31 10.39
CA GLY A 253 -0.77 9.45 10.73
C GLY A 253 -1.19 8.72 12.01
N TYR A 254 -0.36 7.80 12.51
CA TYR A 254 -0.65 6.95 13.66
C TYR A 254 0.64 6.67 14.44
N ASP A 255 0.61 6.87 15.76
CA ASP A 255 1.78 6.66 16.62
C ASP A 255 1.99 5.18 16.97
N MET A 256 0.89 4.40 16.93
CA MET A 256 0.85 2.99 17.35
C MET A 256 1.06 1.98 16.21
N PHE A 257 0.88 2.39 14.95
CA PHE A 257 0.93 1.51 13.78
C PHE A 257 2.27 1.63 13.04
N GLY A 258 2.55 0.68 12.15
CA GLY A 258 3.80 0.64 11.39
C GLY A 258 4.91 -0.12 12.10
N GLU A 259 6.14 -0.02 11.61
CA GLU A 259 7.32 -0.67 12.21
C GLU A 259 7.92 0.17 13.35
N GLY A 260 7.56 1.45 13.43
CA GLY A 260 8.07 2.41 14.40
C GLY A 260 7.18 2.65 15.63
N GLY A 261 5.99 2.06 15.73
CA GLY A 261 5.12 2.21 16.89
C GLY A 261 5.53 1.33 18.08
N ASP A 262 5.79 1.91 19.24
CA ASP A 262 6.27 1.19 20.44
C ASP A 262 5.17 0.95 21.49
N VAL A 263 4.18 1.86 21.56
CA VAL A 263 3.10 1.84 22.56
C VAL A 263 1.77 2.15 21.90
N PHE A 264 0.73 1.44 22.32
CA PHE A 264 -0.66 1.76 22.02
C PHE A 264 -1.39 2.13 23.32
N TRP A 265 -1.99 3.31 23.34
CA TRP A 265 -2.77 3.85 24.45
C TRP A 265 -4.22 3.38 24.34
N LEU A 266 -4.62 2.49 25.25
CA LEU A 266 -5.98 1.98 25.37
C LEU A 266 -6.77 2.80 26.39
N PRO A 267 -7.87 3.49 26.01
CA PRO A 267 -8.69 4.23 26.96
C PRO A 267 -9.31 3.27 27.98
N VAL A 268 -9.21 3.58 29.26
CA VAL A 268 -9.85 2.80 30.31
C VAL A 268 -11.34 3.20 30.37
N PRO A 269 -12.28 2.24 30.31
CA PRO A 269 -13.71 2.55 30.39
C PRO A 269 -14.04 3.35 31.64
N THR A 270 -14.90 4.36 31.50
CA THR A 270 -15.44 5.12 32.64
C THR A 270 -16.20 4.23 33.62
N ALA A 271 -16.76 3.12 33.16
CA ALA A 271 -17.39 2.08 33.99
C ALA A 271 -16.42 1.35 34.95
N LEU A 272 -15.10 1.53 34.78
CA LEU A 272 -14.05 1.02 35.66
C LEU A 272 -13.36 2.18 36.44
N ASP A 273 -14.06 3.29 36.66
CA ASP A 273 -13.53 4.54 37.25
C ASP A 273 -12.30 5.12 36.50
N GLY A 274 -12.13 4.77 35.23
CA GLY A 274 -10.98 5.14 34.40
C GLY A 274 -11.11 6.45 33.63
N ALA A 275 -11.94 7.40 34.06
CA ALA A 275 -12.18 8.65 33.32
C ALA A 275 -10.87 9.42 33.10
N GLY A 276 -10.43 9.53 31.83
CA GLY A 276 -9.18 10.20 31.46
C GLY A 276 -7.91 9.37 31.70
N ALA A 277 -8.03 8.08 32.03
CA ALA A 277 -6.92 7.16 32.19
C ALA A 277 -6.72 6.28 30.94
N PHE A 278 -5.47 5.93 30.67
CA PHE A 278 -5.06 5.05 29.59
C PHE A 278 -4.17 3.92 30.11
N TYR A 279 -4.29 2.76 29.47
CA TYR A 279 -3.35 1.65 29.62
C TYR A 279 -2.37 1.66 28.45
N ALA A 280 -1.07 1.71 28.76
CA ALA A 280 -0.02 1.57 27.76
C ALA A 280 0.21 0.09 27.44
N THR A 281 -0.25 -0.37 26.27
CA THR A 281 0.13 -1.70 25.76
C THR A 281 1.38 -1.58 24.90
N SER A 282 2.40 -2.37 25.22
CA SER A 282 3.64 -2.42 24.45
C SER A 282 3.43 -3.14 23.12
N ARG A 283 4.22 -2.74 22.11
CA ARG A 283 4.35 -3.47 20.85
C ARG A 283 4.72 -4.94 21.11
N GLY A 284 4.00 -5.86 20.46
CA GLY A 284 4.31 -7.29 20.45
C GLY A 284 5.28 -7.68 19.33
N HIS A 285 5.45 -8.98 19.11
CA HIS A 285 6.22 -9.48 17.96
C HIS A 285 5.46 -9.29 16.65
N ASP A 286 6.14 -8.82 15.61
CA ASP A 286 5.57 -8.73 14.26
C ASP A 286 5.31 -10.11 13.67
N LEU A 287 4.15 -10.27 13.04
CA LEU A 287 3.87 -11.43 12.19
C LEU A 287 4.15 -11.05 10.74
N LYS A 288 5.20 -11.63 10.15
CA LYS A 288 5.62 -11.38 8.76
C LYS A 288 5.32 -12.59 7.88
N PRO A 289 4.92 -12.40 6.61
CA PRO A 289 4.83 -13.50 5.66
C PRO A 289 6.17 -14.23 5.51
N HIS A 290 6.11 -15.49 5.10
CA HIS A 290 7.33 -16.24 4.77
C HIS A 290 8.04 -15.61 3.56
N SER A 291 9.37 -15.73 3.53
CA SER A 291 10.20 -15.28 2.38
C SER A 291 10.23 -16.29 1.24
N THR A 292 9.33 -17.27 1.23
CA THR A 292 9.25 -18.34 0.23
C THR A 292 7.81 -18.51 -0.25
N GLY A 293 7.65 -18.98 -1.49
CA GLY A 293 6.34 -19.33 -2.05
C GLY A 293 5.62 -18.20 -2.81
N ASP A 294 6.19 -17.00 -2.89
CA ASP A 294 5.75 -15.92 -3.79
C ASP A 294 6.43 -16.08 -5.16
N PHE A 295 5.63 -16.41 -6.18
CA PHE A 295 6.10 -16.59 -7.54
C PHE A 295 5.05 -16.17 -8.57
N GLY A 296 5.52 -15.95 -9.79
CA GLY A 296 4.68 -15.62 -10.93
C GLY A 296 5.21 -16.20 -12.23
N LEU A 297 4.28 -16.44 -13.15
CA LEU A 297 4.52 -16.77 -14.54
C LEU A 297 3.76 -15.77 -15.41
N MET A 298 4.34 -15.45 -16.56
CA MET A 298 3.83 -14.48 -17.52
C MET A 298 4.02 -15.03 -18.94
N ALA A 299 3.03 -14.78 -19.79
CA ALA A 299 3.16 -14.88 -21.24
C ALA A 299 2.57 -13.62 -21.86
N ARG A 300 3.35 -12.90 -22.67
CA ARG A 300 2.90 -11.77 -23.48
C ARG A 300 2.96 -12.18 -24.94
N TRP A 301 1.83 -12.07 -25.63
CA TRP A 301 1.71 -12.40 -27.04
C TRP A 301 1.16 -11.20 -27.80
N SER A 302 1.91 -10.70 -28.79
CA SER A 302 1.56 -9.52 -29.59
C SER A 302 1.54 -9.90 -31.07
N PRO A 303 0.53 -10.68 -31.51
CA PRO A 303 0.51 -11.16 -32.88
C PRO A 303 0.28 -10.02 -33.86
N ALA A 304 0.98 -10.04 -35.00
CA ALA A 304 0.94 -8.98 -36.00
C ALA A 304 -0.49 -8.68 -36.49
N TRP A 305 -1.36 -9.69 -36.56
CA TRP A 305 -2.74 -9.55 -37.01
C TRP A 305 -3.66 -8.82 -36.01
N LEU A 306 -3.30 -8.79 -34.71
CA LEU A 306 -4.13 -8.20 -33.67
C LEU A 306 -3.89 -6.69 -33.53
N ASP A 307 -2.75 -6.18 -34.02
CA ASP A 307 -2.28 -4.82 -33.77
C ASP A 307 -2.39 -4.43 -32.27
N GLY A 308 -2.02 -5.38 -31.40
CA GLY A 308 -2.21 -5.30 -29.97
C GLY A 308 -1.49 -6.42 -29.21
N SER A 309 -1.49 -6.35 -27.88
CA SER A 309 -0.84 -7.35 -27.01
C SER A 309 -1.87 -8.01 -26.09
N LEU A 310 -1.80 -9.34 -26.01
CA LEU A 310 -2.45 -10.16 -24.99
C LEU A 310 -1.43 -10.54 -23.92
N GLY A 311 -1.87 -10.56 -22.66
CA GLY A 311 -1.03 -10.95 -21.54
C GLY A 311 -1.73 -11.98 -20.67
N PHE A 312 -1.07 -13.10 -20.42
CA PHE A 312 -1.49 -14.16 -19.50
C PHE A 312 -0.57 -14.14 -18.29
N TYR A 313 -1.15 -14.13 -17.09
CA TYR A 313 -0.38 -14.04 -15.85
C TYR A 313 -0.92 -15.03 -14.83
N TYR A 314 -0.05 -15.88 -14.30
CA TYR A 314 -0.35 -16.75 -13.18
C TYR A 314 0.51 -16.31 -12.00
N ARG A 315 -0.08 -16.00 -10.85
CA ARG A 315 0.67 -15.66 -9.64
C ARG A 315 0.01 -16.29 -8.43
N LYS A 316 0.83 -16.72 -7.47
CA LYS A 316 0.34 -17.17 -6.17
C LYS A 316 0.42 -16.01 -5.16
N THR A 317 -0.73 -15.54 -4.71
CA THR A 317 -0.92 -14.50 -3.68
C THR A 317 -2.11 -14.93 -2.80
N THR A 318 -2.19 -14.56 -1.52
CA THR A 318 -3.11 -15.18 -0.54
C THR A 318 -4.60 -14.73 -0.70
N TYR A 319 -5.63 -15.60 -1.01
CA TYR A 319 -7.13 -15.30 -1.18
C TYR A 319 -8.26 -15.61 -0.09
N ASN A 320 -9.20 -14.66 0.29
CA ASN A 320 -10.60 -14.77 0.91
C ASN A 320 -11.24 -13.53 1.68
N THR A 321 -12.51 -13.11 1.43
CA THR A 321 -13.16 -11.91 2.08
C THR A 321 -14.28 -12.17 3.11
N TYR A 322 -14.36 -13.35 3.74
CA TYR A 322 -15.45 -13.72 4.67
C TYR A 322 -15.69 -12.73 5.83
N LYS A 323 -14.63 -12.04 6.28
CA LYS A 323 -14.73 -11.05 7.35
C LYS A 323 -15.65 -9.89 6.98
N LEU A 324 -15.61 -9.45 5.72
CA LEU A 324 -16.46 -8.35 5.23
C LEU A 324 -17.95 -8.75 5.18
N THR A 325 -18.25 -9.92 4.62
CA THR A 325 -19.63 -10.34 4.36
C THR A 325 -20.43 -10.60 5.64
N TYR A 326 -19.77 -11.14 6.66
CA TYR A 326 -20.39 -11.56 7.93
C TYR A 326 -20.04 -10.65 9.12
N ALA A 327 -19.62 -9.41 8.86
CA ALA A 327 -19.40 -8.45 9.93
C ALA A 327 -20.72 -8.12 10.64
N LEU A 328 -20.76 -8.38 11.95
CA LEU A 328 -21.94 -8.20 12.79
C LEU A 328 -22.27 -6.72 13.06
N ASP A 329 -21.25 -5.86 13.07
CA ASP A 329 -21.38 -4.41 13.25
C ASP A 329 -20.99 -3.67 11.96
N PRO A 330 -21.96 -3.22 11.14
CA PRO A 330 -21.70 -2.50 9.91
C PRO A 330 -20.94 -1.17 10.12
N LYS A 331 -20.97 -0.58 11.32
CA LYS A 331 -20.25 0.68 11.59
C LYS A 331 -18.74 0.52 11.52
N GLN A 332 -18.23 -0.69 11.73
CA GLN A 332 -16.80 -0.99 11.68
C GLN A 332 -16.31 -1.18 10.24
N LEU A 333 -17.22 -1.35 9.28
CA LEU A 333 -16.87 -1.60 7.89
C LEU A 333 -16.50 -0.34 7.14
N THR A 334 -16.91 0.83 7.61
CA THR A 334 -16.73 2.10 6.91
C THR A 334 -15.67 2.96 7.59
N THR A 335 -14.79 3.55 6.79
CA THR A 335 -13.78 4.53 7.23
C THR A 335 -13.91 5.79 6.38
N ALA A 336 -13.09 6.81 6.62
CA ALA A 336 -13.06 7.97 5.75
C ALA A 336 -12.62 7.54 4.35
N ASN A 337 -13.52 7.65 3.36
CA ASN A 337 -13.28 7.44 1.94
C ASN A 337 -13.05 6.00 1.45
N HIS A 338 -13.10 4.96 2.28
CA HIS A 338 -13.03 3.56 1.83
C HIS A 338 -13.52 2.58 2.90
N LEU A 339 -13.74 1.32 2.51
CA LEU A 339 -14.00 0.25 3.48
C LEU A 339 -12.80 -0.01 4.38
N ALA A 340 -13.08 -0.42 5.62
CA ALA A 340 -12.07 -0.81 6.58
C ALA A 340 -11.20 -1.95 6.01
N PRO A 341 -9.88 -1.72 5.82
CA PRO A 341 -9.00 -2.69 5.17
C PRO A 341 -8.95 -4.05 5.90
N ASP A 342 -9.17 -4.06 7.21
CA ASP A 342 -9.18 -5.29 8.03
C ASP A 342 -10.27 -6.29 7.62
N PHE A 343 -11.32 -5.79 6.98
CA PHE A 343 -12.44 -6.59 6.50
C PHE A 343 -12.29 -6.97 5.03
N VAL A 344 -11.58 -6.16 4.24
CA VAL A 344 -11.43 -6.35 2.80
C VAL A 344 -10.09 -7.00 2.49
N ARG A 345 -10.14 -8.21 1.96
CA ARG A 345 -8.97 -8.89 1.43
C ARG A 345 -8.84 -8.60 -0.05
N TRP A 346 -7.69 -8.07 -0.45
CA TRP A 346 -7.37 -7.75 -1.83
C TRP A 346 -6.43 -8.78 -2.38
N GLU A 347 -6.81 -9.35 -3.51
CA GLU A 347 -6.06 -10.41 -4.14
C GLU A 347 -6.14 -10.36 -5.64
N LYS A 348 -5.13 -10.96 -6.25
CA LYS A 348 -5.08 -11.10 -7.69
C LYS A 348 -6.05 -12.20 -8.14
N HIS A 349 -6.96 -11.82 -9.03
CA HIS A 349 -7.87 -12.75 -9.69
C HIS A 349 -7.89 -12.54 -11.21
N ARG A 350 -8.19 -13.60 -11.96
CA ARG A 350 -8.32 -13.52 -13.42
C ARG A 350 -9.72 -13.02 -13.76
N VAL A 351 -9.82 -12.09 -14.71
CA VAL A 351 -11.09 -11.48 -15.09
C VAL A 351 -11.22 -11.28 -16.60
N TRP A 352 -12.46 -11.31 -17.08
CA TRP A 352 -12.86 -10.83 -18.40
C TRP A 352 -13.28 -9.37 -18.31
N VAL A 353 -12.88 -8.54 -19.28
CA VAL A 353 -13.29 -7.13 -19.35
C VAL A 353 -14.41 -6.98 -20.37
N VAL A 354 -15.59 -6.56 -19.93
CA VAL A 354 -16.79 -6.38 -20.76
C VAL A 354 -17.22 -4.92 -20.73
N GLU A 355 -17.29 -4.27 -21.89
CA GLU A 355 -17.76 -2.89 -22.02
C GLU A 355 -19.14 -2.85 -22.67
N GLY A 356 -20.10 -2.21 -22.00
CA GLY A 356 -21.46 -1.99 -22.47
C GLY A 356 -21.74 -0.52 -22.70
N THR A 357 -22.34 -0.20 -23.85
CA THR A 357 -22.83 1.15 -24.20
C THR A 357 -24.35 1.17 -24.18
N LEU A 358 -24.93 2.25 -23.64
CA LEU A 358 -26.38 2.42 -23.53
C LEU A 358 -27.02 2.46 -24.92
N LYS A 359 -28.07 1.65 -25.13
CA LYS A 359 -28.86 1.68 -26.37
C LYS A 359 -29.59 3.02 -26.47
N SER A 360 -29.67 3.57 -27.68
CA SER A 360 -30.33 4.86 -27.95
C SER A 360 -31.80 4.93 -27.51
N SER A 361 -32.50 3.79 -27.48
CA SER A 361 -33.90 3.69 -27.05
C SER A 361 -34.09 3.48 -25.54
N ALA A 362 -33.02 3.30 -24.78
CA ALA A 362 -33.07 2.98 -23.36
C ALA A 362 -32.70 4.19 -22.49
N ARG A 363 -33.34 4.31 -21.33
CA ARG A 363 -33.01 5.33 -20.33
C ARG A 363 -32.20 4.68 -19.20
N HIS A 364 -30.99 5.18 -18.96
CA HIS A 364 -30.15 4.76 -17.84
C HIS A 364 -29.27 5.91 -17.37
N ILE A 365 -28.89 5.90 -16.09
CA ILE A 365 -28.04 6.94 -15.49
C ILE A 365 -26.58 6.88 -15.97
N TYR A 366 -26.15 5.71 -16.44
CA TYR A 366 -24.82 5.48 -17.01
C TYR A 366 -24.94 5.32 -18.52
N HIS A 367 -24.19 6.10 -19.27
CA HIS A 367 -24.10 6.00 -20.73
C HIS A 367 -23.18 4.87 -21.17
N LYS A 368 -22.18 4.55 -20.36
CA LYS A 368 -21.24 3.44 -20.58
C LYS A 368 -20.89 2.76 -19.26
N ARG A 369 -20.72 1.43 -19.28
CA ARG A 369 -20.24 0.65 -18.14
C ARG A 369 -19.19 -0.36 -18.58
N ARG A 370 -18.04 -0.38 -17.92
CA ARG A 370 -17.02 -1.44 -18.05
C ARG A 370 -17.11 -2.34 -16.83
N MET A 371 -17.18 -3.64 -17.02
CA MET A 371 -17.32 -4.65 -15.96
C MET A 371 -16.14 -5.61 -16.03
N TYR A 372 -15.66 -6.02 -14.86
CA TYR A 372 -14.58 -6.98 -14.70
C TYR A 372 -15.18 -8.26 -14.13
N LEU A 373 -15.40 -9.26 -14.99
CA LEU A 373 -16.05 -10.52 -14.65
C LEU A 373 -15.00 -11.51 -14.17
N ASP A 374 -15.15 -12.02 -12.95
CA ASP A 374 -14.42 -13.16 -12.41
C ASP A 374 -14.37 -14.34 -13.41
N GLU A 375 -13.19 -14.91 -13.66
CA GLU A 375 -13.06 -16.02 -14.61
C GLU A 375 -13.80 -17.28 -14.17
N ASP A 376 -13.78 -17.59 -12.88
CA ASP A 376 -14.26 -18.86 -12.34
C ASP A 376 -15.77 -18.80 -12.07
N SER A 377 -16.28 -17.64 -11.64
CA SER A 377 -17.69 -17.45 -11.25
C SER A 377 -18.51 -16.60 -12.23
N TRP A 378 -17.89 -15.95 -13.22
CA TRP A 378 -18.54 -15.04 -14.17
C TRP A 378 -19.24 -13.82 -13.56
N ILE A 379 -18.96 -13.54 -12.28
CA ILE A 379 -19.54 -12.44 -11.53
C ILE A 379 -18.77 -11.15 -11.78
N ALA A 380 -19.47 -10.03 -11.94
CA ALA A 380 -18.84 -8.71 -12.05
C ALA A 380 -18.29 -8.23 -10.69
N LEU A 381 -17.01 -8.51 -10.41
CA LEU A 381 -16.33 -8.13 -9.17
C LEU A 381 -16.04 -6.64 -9.09
N ALA A 382 -15.88 -5.98 -10.23
CA ALA A 382 -15.70 -4.55 -10.31
C ALA A 382 -16.39 -3.96 -11.53
N SER A 383 -16.68 -2.66 -11.49
CA SER A 383 -17.11 -1.94 -12.68
C SER A 383 -16.87 -0.43 -12.62
N ASP A 384 -16.58 0.14 -13.78
CA ASP A 384 -16.48 1.59 -14.02
C ASP A 384 -17.75 2.07 -14.71
N GLN A 385 -18.34 3.16 -14.22
CA GLN A 385 -19.58 3.70 -14.78
C GLN A 385 -19.42 5.16 -15.16
N TYR A 386 -19.77 5.47 -16.41
CA TYR A 386 -19.58 6.78 -17.03
C TYR A 386 -20.91 7.49 -17.21
N ASP A 387 -20.93 8.80 -16.94
CA ASP A 387 -22.09 9.65 -17.18
C ASP A 387 -22.32 9.94 -18.67
N ALA A 388 -23.39 10.68 -18.97
CA ALA A 388 -23.76 11.07 -20.34
C ALA A 388 -22.72 11.97 -21.04
N ARG A 389 -21.76 12.54 -20.30
CA ARG A 389 -20.66 13.36 -20.85
C ARG A 389 -19.39 12.53 -21.07
N GLY A 390 -19.44 11.22 -20.80
CA GLY A 390 -18.30 10.32 -20.89
C GLY A 390 -17.32 10.45 -19.72
N LYS A 391 -17.66 11.20 -18.66
CA LYS A 391 -16.83 11.32 -17.47
C LYS A 391 -17.08 10.13 -16.55
N LEU A 392 -16.04 9.63 -15.91
CA LEU A 392 -16.19 8.62 -14.86
C LEU A 392 -17.02 9.21 -13.72
N TYR A 393 -18.14 8.56 -13.42
CA TYR A 393 -19.08 8.97 -12.39
C TYR A 393 -18.93 8.10 -11.15
N ARG A 394 -18.95 6.78 -11.33
CA ARG A 394 -18.92 5.82 -10.23
C ARG A 394 -18.00 4.65 -10.51
N GLY A 395 -17.39 4.14 -9.43
CA GLY A 395 -16.67 2.87 -9.41
C GLY A 395 -17.38 1.94 -8.43
N SER A 396 -17.53 0.66 -8.77
CA SER A 396 -18.17 -0.31 -7.88
C SER A 396 -17.35 -1.56 -7.72
N PHE A 397 -17.41 -2.14 -6.53
CA PHE A 397 -16.84 -3.44 -6.20
C PHE A 397 -17.94 -4.34 -5.66
N ALA A 398 -17.86 -5.61 -6.02
CA ALA A 398 -18.74 -6.66 -5.55
C ALA A 398 -17.84 -7.69 -4.86
N PHE A 399 -18.11 -7.95 -3.58
CA PHE A 399 -17.28 -8.85 -2.79
C PHE A 399 -17.87 -10.24 -2.79
N LEU A 400 -17.02 -11.24 -3.05
CA LEU A 400 -17.45 -12.61 -3.26
C LEU A 400 -17.27 -13.42 -1.98
N SER A 401 -18.32 -14.12 -1.59
CA SER A 401 -18.28 -15.15 -0.56
C SER A 401 -18.96 -16.41 -1.08
N GLN A 402 -18.76 -17.55 -0.42
CA GLN A 402 -19.44 -18.78 -0.79
C GLN A 402 -20.57 -19.07 0.20
N SER A 403 -21.79 -19.20 -0.31
CA SER A 403 -22.91 -19.74 0.47
C SER A 403 -22.85 -21.26 0.44
N TYR A 404 -22.19 -21.83 1.44
CA TYR A 404 -21.91 -23.26 1.52
C TYR A 404 -23.16 -24.14 1.64
N ASP A 405 -24.26 -23.61 2.20
CA ASP A 405 -25.54 -24.29 2.34
C ASP A 405 -26.28 -24.47 1.01
N LYS A 406 -26.02 -23.58 0.04
CA LYS A 406 -26.61 -23.61 -1.31
C LYS A 406 -25.62 -23.95 -2.41
N ASN A 407 -24.32 -24.06 -2.09
CA ASN A 407 -23.23 -24.28 -3.04
C ASN A 407 -23.23 -23.28 -4.21
N ILE A 408 -23.61 -22.05 -3.94
CA ILE A 408 -23.58 -20.94 -4.91
C ILE A 408 -22.68 -19.82 -4.39
N PRO A 409 -21.99 -19.09 -5.28
CA PRO A 409 -21.32 -17.87 -4.91
C PRO A 409 -22.36 -16.81 -4.53
N ASP A 410 -22.10 -16.11 -3.43
CA ASP A 410 -22.81 -14.90 -3.05
C ASP A 410 -21.94 -13.68 -3.34
N VAL A 411 -22.57 -12.59 -3.78
CA VAL A 411 -21.89 -11.38 -4.26
C VAL A 411 -22.24 -10.18 -3.41
N THR A 412 -22.23 -10.37 -2.09
CA THR A 412 -22.62 -9.37 -1.12
C THR A 412 -21.48 -9.19 -0.09
N PRO A 413 -21.16 -7.95 0.33
CA PRO A 413 -21.78 -6.65 -0.01
C PRO A 413 -21.25 -6.01 -1.30
N PHE A 414 -21.89 -4.91 -1.72
CA PHE A 414 -21.44 -4.05 -2.81
C PHE A 414 -20.93 -2.73 -2.26
N MET A 415 -19.76 -2.29 -2.72
CA MET A 415 -19.23 -0.95 -2.47
C MET A 415 -19.34 -0.10 -3.73
N ILE A 416 -19.82 1.14 -3.60
CA ILE A 416 -19.95 2.07 -4.72
C ILE A 416 -19.36 3.42 -4.31
N TYR A 417 -18.39 3.89 -5.10
CA TYR A 417 -17.83 5.24 -5.02
C TYR A 417 -18.64 6.19 -5.89
N ASP A 418 -19.06 7.32 -5.34
CA ASP A 418 -19.54 8.49 -6.07
C ASP A 418 -18.42 9.52 -6.17
N LEU A 419 -17.74 9.52 -7.32
CA LEU A 419 -16.54 10.33 -7.55
C LEU A 419 -16.88 11.80 -7.80
N ILE A 420 -18.15 12.13 -8.07
CA ILE A 420 -18.61 13.51 -8.22
C ILE A 420 -19.01 14.06 -6.86
N GLY A 421 -19.75 13.28 -6.07
CA GLY A 421 -20.19 13.66 -4.73
C GLY A 421 -19.10 13.55 -3.65
N GLY A 422 -17.98 12.89 -3.94
CA GLY A 422 -16.91 12.68 -2.96
C GLY A 422 -17.32 11.76 -1.82
N SER A 423 -18.24 10.82 -2.08
CA SER A 423 -18.78 9.89 -1.08
C SER A 423 -18.70 8.45 -1.58
N TYR A 424 -18.90 7.50 -0.67
CA TYR A 424 -19.05 6.11 -1.03
C TYR A 424 -20.11 5.47 -0.13
N ASN A 425 -20.72 4.40 -0.62
CA ASN A 425 -21.67 3.62 0.16
C ASN A 425 -21.36 2.12 0.06
N ILE A 426 -21.80 1.38 1.08
CA ILE A 426 -21.79 -0.08 1.10
C ILE A 426 -23.22 -0.57 1.30
N ASN A 427 -23.66 -1.53 0.50
CA ASN A 427 -25.00 -2.10 0.54
C ASN A 427 -24.95 -3.63 0.65
N GLY A 428 -25.99 -4.21 1.26
CA GLY A 428 -26.15 -5.67 1.36
C GLY A 428 -25.43 -6.31 2.55
N VAL A 429 -24.84 -5.53 3.45
CA VAL A 429 -24.23 -6.08 4.67
C VAL A 429 -25.27 -6.82 5.50
N THR A 430 -24.96 -8.05 5.93
CA THR A 430 -25.87 -8.92 6.71
C THR A 430 -26.09 -8.40 8.13
N GLY A 431 -25.09 -7.73 8.72
CA GLY A 431 -25.17 -7.07 10.02
C GLY A 431 -25.51 -8.04 11.17
N ALA A 432 -26.32 -7.58 12.11
CA ALA A 432 -26.67 -8.32 13.34
C ALA A 432 -27.52 -9.58 13.10
N TYR A 433 -28.02 -9.80 11.88
CA TYR A 433 -28.95 -10.89 11.57
C TYR A 433 -28.25 -12.22 11.23
N GLY A 434 -26.92 -12.27 11.28
CA GLY A 434 -26.16 -13.52 11.34
C GLY A 434 -26.02 -14.29 10.02
N GLY A 435 -26.50 -13.74 8.89
CA GLY A 435 -26.24 -14.32 7.56
C GLY A 435 -27.32 -14.03 6.52
N ILE A 436 -27.24 -14.75 5.40
CA ILE A 436 -28.18 -14.67 4.27
C ILE A 436 -29.16 -15.84 4.40
N HIS A 437 -30.45 -15.56 4.29
CA HIS A 437 -31.49 -16.58 4.31
C HIS A 437 -32.16 -16.71 2.93
N TYR A 438 -32.01 -17.86 2.30
CA TYR A 438 -32.63 -18.16 1.02
C TYR A 438 -34.10 -18.56 1.20
N THR A 439 -35.00 -17.88 0.51
CA THR A 439 -36.45 -18.17 0.55
C THR A 439 -36.93 -18.85 -0.73
N ASP A 440 -38.10 -19.47 -0.67
CA ASP A 440 -38.79 -19.92 -1.87
C ASP A 440 -39.17 -18.74 -2.77
N THR A 441 -39.41 -19.04 -4.05
CA THR A 441 -39.77 -18.01 -5.04
C THR A 441 -41.13 -17.42 -4.69
N LEU A 442 -41.19 -16.10 -4.54
CA LEU A 442 -42.44 -15.39 -4.30
C LEU A 442 -43.35 -15.45 -5.53
N SER A 443 -44.66 -15.58 -5.30
CA SER A 443 -45.65 -15.58 -6.38
C SER A 443 -45.72 -14.21 -7.06
N LYS A 444 -46.17 -14.16 -8.32
CA LYS A 444 -46.38 -12.88 -9.04
C LYS A 444 -47.29 -11.91 -8.29
N ALA A 445 -48.27 -12.44 -7.54
CA ALA A 445 -49.18 -11.64 -6.73
C ALA A 445 -48.47 -10.89 -5.59
N GLN A 446 -47.38 -11.44 -5.04
CA GLN A 446 -46.59 -10.79 -3.98
C GLN A 446 -45.69 -9.66 -4.49
N TRP A 447 -45.50 -9.57 -5.81
CA TRP A 447 -44.80 -8.46 -6.47
C TRP A 447 -45.77 -7.36 -6.96
N ALA A 448 -47.07 -7.51 -6.70
CA ALA A 448 -48.06 -6.49 -7.05
C ALA A 448 -47.91 -5.26 -6.12
N PRO A 449 -48.16 -4.04 -6.62
CA PRO A 449 -48.12 -2.83 -5.80
C PRO A 449 -48.93 -2.93 -4.50
N ASP A 450 -50.11 -3.55 -4.55
CA ASP A 450 -50.99 -3.74 -3.38
C ASP A 450 -50.37 -4.65 -2.31
N ALA A 451 -49.57 -5.64 -2.71
CA ALA A 451 -48.87 -6.53 -1.78
C ALA A 451 -47.70 -5.83 -1.06
N LEU A 452 -47.08 -4.83 -1.69
CA LEU A 452 -46.02 -4.00 -1.09
C LEU A 452 -46.59 -2.94 -0.14
N ALA A 453 -47.82 -2.48 -0.38
CA ALA A 453 -48.50 -1.50 0.47
C ALA A 453 -48.93 -2.07 1.83
N GLY A 454 -49.19 -3.38 1.92
CA GLY A 454 -49.69 -4.03 3.13
C GLY A 454 -48.67 -4.24 4.26
N ALA A 455 -47.37 -4.15 3.97
CA ALA A 455 -46.32 -4.48 4.94
C ALA A 455 -45.99 -3.37 5.94
N GLY A 456 -46.47 -2.13 5.73
CA GLY A 456 -46.41 -1.06 6.73
C GLY A 456 -45.06 -0.91 7.43
N ILE A 457 -43.95 -0.83 6.68
CA ILE A 457 -42.64 -0.49 7.24
C ILE A 457 -42.32 0.93 6.80
N ARG A 458 -42.30 1.85 7.78
CA ARG A 458 -41.80 3.22 7.64
C ARG A 458 -40.28 3.23 7.50
#